data_AF-A0A497H319-F1
#
_entry.id   AF-A0A497H319-F1
#
_cell.length_a   1.000
_cell.length_b   1.000
_cell.length_c   1.000
_cell.angle_alpha   90.00
_cell.angle_beta   90.00
_cell.angle_gamma   90.00
#
_symmetry.space_group_name_H-M   'P 1'
#
loop_
_entity.id
_entity.type
_entity.pdbx_description
1 polymer ?
#
loop_
_entity_poly.entity_id
_entity_poly.type
_entity_poly.pdbx_seq_one_letter_code
_entity_poly.pdbx_strand_id
1 'polypeptide(L)'
;MKDVWDSGLKIIKKPTIYVHPKILSVCNYIQSQVGEKEFSIVAKGRWQEDGFYVSDKFEIPEQEVGYSSVDYLEDLTKYKMEGYNVIIHSHPFSRSSRFSSSDEESINAHFDCSLLYTDKKFDDAVISLQLTEKLLLQVECDVEILFLEEVEEIDLSKIKEKYTKPVKYKSKKSRYLEDDFECYSDYIRYFY
;
A
#
# COMPACT_ATOMS: atom_id res chain seq x y z
N MET A 1 -24.30 -25.60 36.64
CA MET A 1 -23.86 -24.92 35.40
C MET A 1 -23.43 -26.01 34.44
N LYS A 2 -23.83 -25.94 33.16
CA LYS A 2 -23.25 -26.82 32.14
C LYS A 2 -21.90 -26.23 31.77
N ASP A 3 -20.83 -27.00 31.93
CA ASP A 3 -19.54 -26.66 31.36
C ASP A 3 -19.72 -26.61 29.85
N VAL A 4 -19.69 -25.40 29.29
CA VAL A 4 -19.66 -25.20 27.85
C VAL A 4 -18.25 -25.56 27.41
N TRP A 5 -18.13 -26.51 26.48
CA TRP A 5 -16.85 -26.86 25.86
C TRP A 5 -16.41 -25.69 24.97
N ASP A 6 -15.72 -24.73 25.57
CA ASP A 6 -15.22 -23.50 24.96
C ASP A 6 -13.68 -23.53 24.96
N SER A 7 -13.08 -23.16 23.83
CA SER A 7 -11.62 -23.07 23.72
C SER A 7 -11.07 -21.80 24.37
N GLY A 8 -11.91 -20.78 24.58
CA GLY A 8 -11.47 -19.45 25.01
C GLY A 8 -10.61 -18.73 23.96
N LEU A 9 -10.52 -19.26 22.74
CA LEU A 9 -9.69 -18.70 21.67
C LEU A 9 -10.51 -17.83 20.73
N LYS A 10 -9.96 -16.67 20.38
CA LYS A 10 -10.45 -15.88 19.25
C LYS A 10 -9.93 -16.51 17.95
N ILE A 11 -10.85 -17.00 17.12
CA ILE A 11 -10.52 -17.62 15.84
C ILE A 11 -10.48 -16.55 14.75
N ILE A 12 -9.29 -16.30 14.20
CA ILE A 12 -9.07 -15.43 13.05
C ILE A 12 -8.93 -16.30 11.80
N LYS A 13 -9.86 -16.16 10.85
CA LYS A 13 -9.84 -16.94 9.60
C LYS A 13 -9.00 -16.29 8.50
N LYS A 14 -9.01 -14.96 8.46
CA LYS A 14 -8.16 -14.14 7.61
C LYS A 14 -7.63 -13.00 8.49
N PRO A 15 -6.33 -12.96 8.80
CA PRO A 15 -5.78 -11.89 9.63
C PRO A 15 -5.82 -10.54 8.91
N THR A 16 -6.00 -9.47 9.68
CA THR A 16 -5.83 -8.10 9.20
C THR A 16 -4.48 -7.56 9.67
N ILE A 17 -3.77 -6.92 8.75
CA ILE A 17 -2.56 -6.15 9.06
C ILE A 17 -2.93 -4.68 9.14
N TYR A 18 -2.74 -4.11 10.33
CA TYR A 18 -2.98 -2.72 10.63
C TYR A 18 -1.70 -1.92 10.47
N VAL A 19 -1.65 -1.04 9.47
CA VAL A 19 -0.45 -0.29 9.11
C VAL A 19 -0.52 1.14 9.62
N HIS A 20 0.51 1.59 10.33
CA HIS A 20 0.62 2.97 10.75
C HIS A 20 0.70 3.91 9.53
N PRO A 21 -0.06 5.03 9.48
CA PRO A 21 -0.24 5.87 8.28
C PRO A 21 1.07 6.54 7.81
N LYS A 22 2.01 6.76 8.73
CA LYS A 22 3.38 7.20 8.42
C LYS A 22 4.07 6.27 7.42
N ILE A 23 3.87 4.96 7.51
CA ILE A 23 4.48 3.99 6.60
C ILE A 23 3.99 4.20 5.17
N LEU A 24 2.67 4.37 4.98
CA LEU A 24 2.12 4.69 3.66
C LEU A 24 2.70 6.01 3.11
N SER A 25 2.81 7.03 3.97
CA SER A 25 3.36 8.33 3.60
C SER A 25 4.83 8.23 3.17
N VAL A 26 5.61 7.38 3.85
CA VAL A 26 7.01 7.09 3.51
C VAL A 26 7.10 6.36 2.18
N CYS A 27 6.31 5.32 1.94
CA CYS A 27 6.27 4.61 0.65
C CYS A 27 5.92 5.56 -0.51
N ASN A 28 4.90 6.41 -0.32
CA ASN A 28 4.53 7.44 -1.28
C ASN A 28 5.69 8.40 -1.58
N TYR A 29 6.39 8.84 -0.53
CA TYR A 29 7.54 9.73 -0.67
C TYR A 29 8.68 9.04 -1.41
N ILE A 30 9.09 7.83 -1.03
CA ILE A 30 10.17 7.09 -1.68
C ILE A 30 9.85 6.90 -3.16
N GLN A 31 8.64 6.41 -3.49
CA GLN A 31 8.22 6.23 -4.88
C GLN A 31 8.32 7.53 -5.69
N SER A 32 7.95 8.67 -5.10
CA SER A 32 8.06 9.97 -5.77
C SER A 32 9.50 10.36 -6.11
N GLN A 33 10.49 9.83 -5.37
CA GLN A 33 11.91 10.10 -5.58
C GLN A 33 12.57 9.11 -6.54
N VAL A 34 12.25 7.82 -6.42
CA VAL A 34 12.84 6.76 -7.26
C VAL A 34 12.10 6.59 -8.59
N GLY A 35 11.01 7.33 -8.78
CA GLY A 35 10.23 7.38 -10.00
C GLY A 35 9.44 6.10 -10.16
N GLU A 36 9.71 5.36 -11.23
CA GLU A 36 9.02 4.10 -11.49
C GLU A 36 9.82 2.89 -11.01
N LYS A 37 10.97 3.07 -10.36
CA LYS A 37 11.77 1.93 -9.86
C LYS A 37 11.15 1.31 -8.62
N GLU A 38 11.45 0.02 -8.42
CA GLU A 38 11.11 -0.67 -7.18
C GLU A 38 11.90 -0.11 -5.99
N PHE A 39 11.47 -0.44 -4.78
CA PHE A 39 12.18 -0.19 -3.55
C PHE A 39 11.70 -1.18 -2.49
N SER A 40 12.45 -1.23 -1.40
CA SER A 40 12.07 -1.98 -0.21
C SER A 40 12.42 -1.23 1.06
N ILE A 41 11.59 -1.39 2.10
CA ILE A 41 11.87 -0.90 3.45
C ILE A 41 11.56 -1.99 4.47
N VAL A 42 12.20 -1.91 5.63
CA VAL A 42 11.89 -2.79 6.78
C VAL A 42 11.17 -2.01 7.86
N ALA A 43 10.23 -2.64 8.55
CA ALA A 43 9.47 -2.04 9.65
C ALA A 43 9.33 -2.99 10.83
N LYS A 44 8.97 -2.44 12.00
CA LYS A 44 8.66 -3.24 13.19
C LYS A 44 7.17 -3.48 13.28
N GLY A 45 6.78 -4.73 13.53
CA GLY A 45 5.39 -5.11 13.74
C GLY A 45 5.22 -6.17 14.82
N ARG A 46 3.98 -6.32 15.30
CA ARG A 46 3.63 -7.28 16.35
C ARG A 46 2.17 -7.69 16.28
N TRP A 47 1.89 -8.91 16.73
CA TRP A 47 0.53 -9.36 16.97
C TRP A 47 -0.13 -8.59 18.14
N GLN A 48 -1.41 -8.28 17.98
CA GLN A 48 -2.32 -7.81 19.03
C GLN A 48 -3.61 -8.65 18.96
N GLU A 49 -4.60 -8.33 19.79
CA GLU A 49 -5.83 -9.13 19.96
C GLU A 49 -6.67 -9.29 18.68
N ASP A 50 -6.57 -8.36 17.74
CA ASP A 50 -7.40 -8.26 16.54
C ASP A 50 -6.62 -8.37 15.22
N GLY A 51 -5.29 -8.35 15.25
CA GLY A 51 -4.49 -8.51 14.05
C GLY A 51 -3.01 -8.25 14.26
N PHE A 52 -2.29 -8.08 13.16
CA PHE A 52 -0.86 -7.77 13.16
C PHE A 52 -0.66 -6.27 12.91
N TYR A 53 0.05 -5.58 13.80
CA TYR A 53 0.21 -4.13 13.74
C TYR A 53 1.60 -3.77 13.29
N VAL A 54 1.71 -3.00 12.21
CA VAL A 54 2.95 -2.40 11.73
C VAL A 54 3.09 -1.00 12.31
N SER A 55 4.17 -0.78 13.06
CA SER A 55 4.45 0.49 13.73
C SER A 55 5.00 1.56 12.80
N ASP A 56 5.23 2.76 13.33
CA ASP A 56 5.81 3.88 12.61
C ASP A 56 7.36 3.85 12.53
N LYS A 57 7.97 2.78 13.08
CA LYS A 57 9.42 2.55 13.11
C LYS A 57 9.82 1.73 11.90
N PHE A 58 10.61 2.34 11.02
CA PHE A 58 11.10 1.74 9.78
C PHE A 58 12.55 2.15 9.54
N GLU A 59 13.24 1.36 8.72
CA GLU A 59 14.56 1.68 8.14
C GLU A 59 14.51 1.41 6.64
N ILE A 60 15.37 2.10 5.90
CA ILE A 60 15.57 1.87 4.46
C ILE A 60 16.93 1.18 4.32
N PRO A 61 16.96 -0.11 3.96
CA PRO A 61 18.22 -0.79 3.70
C PRO A 61 18.98 -0.14 2.53
N GLU A 62 20.30 -0.23 2.56
CA GLU A 62 21.14 0.12 1.42
C GLU A 62 20.85 -0.84 0.26
N GLN A 63 20.45 -0.30 -0.88
CA GLN A 63 19.92 -1.06 -2.01
C GLN A 63 20.17 -0.36 -3.35
N GLU A 64 20.41 -1.14 -4.39
CA GLU A 64 20.32 -0.71 -5.78
C GLU A 64 18.98 -1.17 -6.36
N VAL A 65 18.29 -0.28 -7.06
CA VAL A 65 16.92 -0.54 -7.52
C VAL A 65 16.79 -0.40 -9.02
N GLY A 66 16.13 -1.41 -9.60
CA GLY A 66 15.75 -1.48 -11.00
C GLY A 66 14.24 -1.32 -11.18
N TYR A 67 13.79 -1.59 -12.41
CA TYR A 67 12.37 -1.56 -12.78
C TYR A 67 11.62 -2.80 -12.27
N SER A 68 12.34 -3.86 -11.95
CA SER A 68 11.80 -5.18 -11.58
C SER A 68 12.76 -5.93 -10.64
N SER A 69 13.58 -5.18 -9.91
CA SER A 69 14.52 -5.77 -8.95
C SER A 69 14.90 -4.77 -7.86
N VAL A 70 15.16 -5.31 -6.68
CA VAL A 70 15.81 -4.64 -5.56
C VAL A 70 16.99 -5.50 -5.11
N ASP A 71 18.20 -4.99 -5.30
CA ASP A 71 19.45 -5.64 -4.91
C ASP A 71 19.95 -5.00 -3.61
N TYR A 72 19.88 -5.74 -2.50
CA TYR A 72 20.37 -5.25 -1.20
C TYR A 72 21.90 -5.26 -1.16
N LEU A 73 22.50 -4.12 -0.82
CA LEU A 73 23.95 -3.97 -0.68
C LEU A 73 24.46 -4.33 0.72
N GLU A 74 23.56 -4.76 1.60
CA GLU A 74 23.83 -5.12 2.98
C GLU A 74 22.97 -6.30 3.45
N ASP A 75 23.42 -6.96 4.51
CA ASP A 75 22.75 -8.12 5.07
C ASP A 75 21.51 -7.70 5.89
N LEU A 76 20.33 -8.12 5.44
CA LEU A 76 19.06 -7.81 6.10
C LEU A 76 18.88 -8.51 7.46
N THR A 77 19.66 -9.55 7.77
CA THR A 77 19.56 -10.25 9.06
C THR A 77 19.87 -9.35 10.25
N LYS A 78 20.69 -8.30 10.06
CA LYS A 78 20.96 -7.30 11.10
C LYS A 78 19.69 -6.58 11.56
N TYR A 79 18.80 -6.23 10.62
CA TYR A 79 17.53 -5.58 10.92
C TYR A 79 16.60 -6.51 11.68
N LYS A 80 16.59 -7.80 11.33
CA LYS A 80 15.83 -8.81 12.07
C LYS A 80 16.31 -8.94 13.51
N MET A 81 17.63 -8.95 13.74
CA MET A 81 18.19 -8.97 15.10
C MET A 81 17.80 -7.74 15.92
N GLU A 82 17.57 -6.60 15.26
CA GLU A 82 17.06 -5.36 15.88
C GLU A 82 15.53 -5.33 16.02
N GLY A 83 14.84 -6.38 15.60
CA GLY A 83 13.38 -6.53 15.71
C GLY A 83 12.57 -5.93 14.57
N TYR A 84 13.21 -5.63 13.43
CA TYR A 84 12.50 -5.33 12.18
C TYR A 84 12.09 -6.63 11.51
N ASN A 85 10.83 -7.00 11.71
CA ASN A 85 10.25 -8.27 11.28
C ASN A 85 9.21 -8.11 10.17
N VAL A 86 9.05 -6.89 9.65
CA VAL A 86 8.17 -6.59 8.51
C VAL A 86 9.02 -6.14 7.34
N ILE A 87 8.75 -6.68 6.16
CA ILE A 87 9.29 -6.19 4.89
C ILE A 87 8.18 -5.57 4.06
N ILE A 88 8.47 -4.44 3.43
CA ILE A 88 7.55 -3.75 2.52
C ILE A 88 8.28 -3.62 1.20
N HIS A 89 7.76 -4.25 0.17
CA HIS A 89 8.31 -4.23 -1.19
C HIS A 89 7.35 -3.51 -2.14
N SER A 90 7.86 -2.82 -3.16
CA SER A 90 7.02 -2.08 -4.10
C SER A 90 6.97 -2.70 -5.49
N HIS A 91 5.77 -2.79 -6.08
CA HIS A 91 5.60 -3.05 -7.51
C HIS A 91 4.95 -1.84 -8.21
N PRO A 92 5.73 -0.82 -8.61
CA PRO A 92 5.19 0.40 -9.23
C PRO A 92 4.60 0.19 -10.63
N PHE A 93 5.10 -0.78 -11.40
CA PHE A 93 4.64 -1.08 -12.77
C PHE A 93 3.53 -2.11 -12.87
N SER A 94 3.33 -2.86 -11.80
CA SER A 94 2.57 -4.08 -11.91
C SER A 94 1.08 -3.76 -11.99
N ARG A 95 0.43 -4.24 -13.05
CA ARG A 95 -1.03 -4.40 -13.08
C ARG A 95 -1.49 -5.54 -12.14
N SER A 96 -0.54 -6.34 -11.64
CA SER A 96 -0.76 -7.36 -10.64
C SER A 96 -0.51 -6.78 -9.26
N SER A 97 -1.56 -6.68 -8.47
CA SER A 97 -1.58 -6.31 -7.06
C SER A 97 -1.13 -7.49 -6.18
N ARG A 98 -0.13 -8.28 -6.63
CA ARG A 98 0.32 -9.52 -5.96
C ARG A 98 1.82 -9.71 -6.01
N PHE A 99 2.35 -10.39 -4.99
CA PHE A 99 3.75 -10.82 -4.96
C PHE A 99 4.06 -11.74 -6.16
N SER A 100 5.30 -11.69 -6.66
CA SER A 100 5.77 -12.69 -7.60
C SER A 100 6.13 -13.98 -6.86
N SER A 101 6.15 -15.11 -7.58
CA SER A 101 6.61 -16.39 -6.99
C SER A 101 8.05 -16.29 -6.45
N SER A 102 8.88 -15.46 -7.07
CA SER A 102 10.25 -15.23 -6.58
C SER A 102 10.27 -14.44 -5.27
N ASP A 103 9.36 -13.49 -5.08
CA ASP A 103 9.24 -12.73 -3.82
C ASP A 103 8.75 -13.64 -2.69
N GLU A 104 7.77 -14.49 -2.98
CA GLU A 104 7.20 -15.46 -2.04
C GLU A 104 8.25 -16.43 -1.49
N GLU A 105 9.10 -16.98 -2.37
CA GLU A 105 10.11 -17.98 -2.03
C GLU A 105 11.42 -17.40 -1.48
N SER A 106 11.61 -16.08 -1.55
CA SER A 106 12.84 -15.41 -1.11
C SER A 106 12.58 -14.40 0.02
N ILE A 107 12.32 -13.15 -0.32
CA ILE A 107 12.23 -12.03 0.61
C ILE A 107 11.11 -12.29 1.63
N ASN A 108 9.93 -12.74 1.19
CA ASN A 108 8.79 -12.94 2.08
C ASN A 108 8.99 -14.07 3.10
N ALA A 109 9.78 -15.08 2.73
CA ALA A 109 10.08 -16.21 3.61
C ALA A 109 11.00 -15.84 4.79
N HIS A 110 11.66 -14.67 4.71
CA HIS A 110 12.60 -14.22 5.73
C HIS A 110 12.00 -13.26 6.77
N PHE A 111 10.77 -12.81 6.61
CA PHE A 111 10.11 -11.86 7.52
C PHE A 111 8.79 -12.42 8.05
N ASP A 112 8.37 -11.98 9.24
CA ASP A 112 7.11 -12.42 9.85
C ASP A 112 5.91 -11.87 9.09
N CYS A 113 6.05 -10.68 8.50
CA CYS A 113 5.02 -9.99 7.74
C CYS A 113 5.63 -9.37 6.48
N SER A 114 4.96 -9.54 5.36
CA SER A 114 5.35 -8.97 4.07
C SER A 114 4.17 -8.17 3.51
N LEU A 115 4.44 -6.94 3.08
CA LEU A 115 3.46 -6.03 2.50
C LEU A 115 3.90 -5.62 1.10
N LEU A 116 2.96 -5.67 0.15
CA LEU A 116 3.19 -5.19 -1.20
C LEU A 116 2.59 -3.79 -1.37
N TYR A 117 3.44 -2.82 -1.64
CA TYR A 117 3.05 -1.46 -1.98
C TYR A 117 2.92 -1.30 -3.50
N THR A 118 1.75 -0.85 -3.94
CA THR A 118 1.46 -0.58 -5.35
C THR A 118 0.62 0.69 -5.44
N ASP A 119 1.04 1.65 -6.26
CA ASP A 119 0.33 2.90 -6.56
C ASP A 119 -0.44 3.51 -5.37
N LYS A 120 0.31 3.97 -4.35
CA LYS A 120 -0.19 4.68 -3.17
C LYS A 120 -1.09 3.87 -2.23
N LYS A 121 -1.05 2.55 -2.28
CA LYS A 121 -1.75 1.66 -1.36
C LYS A 121 -0.96 0.37 -1.11
N PHE A 122 -1.40 -0.40 -0.13
CA PHE A 122 -0.93 -1.78 0.08
C PHE A 122 -1.96 -2.73 -0.52
N ASP A 123 -1.51 -3.52 -1.48
CA ASP A 123 -2.38 -4.28 -2.38
C ASP A 123 -2.34 -5.79 -2.13
N ASP A 124 -1.26 -6.26 -1.52
CA ASP A 124 -1.09 -7.66 -1.08
C ASP A 124 -0.38 -7.70 0.27
N ALA A 125 -0.65 -8.76 1.03
CA ALA A 125 0.00 -8.98 2.30
C ALA A 125 -0.02 -10.43 2.76
N VAL A 126 1.09 -10.85 3.36
CA VAL A 126 1.28 -12.21 3.86
C VAL A 126 1.89 -12.16 5.25
N ILE A 127 1.37 -12.99 6.15
CA ILE A 127 2.03 -13.32 7.41
C ILE A 127 2.67 -14.70 7.29
N SER A 128 3.93 -14.80 7.68
CA SER A 128 4.72 -16.01 7.69
C SER A 128 4.83 -16.57 9.11
N LEU A 129 4.43 -17.82 9.30
CA LEU A 129 4.50 -18.54 10.57
C LEU A 129 5.43 -19.75 10.44
N GLN A 130 6.57 -19.71 11.13
CA GLN A 130 7.50 -20.83 11.17
C GLN A 130 6.93 -21.95 12.06
N LEU A 131 6.51 -23.06 11.44
CA LEU A 131 5.92 -24.20 12.16
C LEU A 131 7.01 -25.19 12.62
N THR A 132 8.04 -25.38 11.80
CA THR A 132 9.23 -26.21 12.10
C THR A 132 10.45 -25.59 11.43
N GLU A 133 11.66 -26.10 11.65
CA GLU A 133 12.89 -25.61 10.98
C GLU A 133 12.84 -25.61 9.45
N LYS A 134 11.96 -26.40 8.83
CA LYS A 134 11.87 -26.55 7.36
C LYS A 134 10.47 -26.28 6.80
N LEU A 135 9.55 -25.82 7.64
CA LEU A 135 8.16 -25.60 7.24
C LEU A 135 7.71 -24.21 7.69
N LEU A 136 7.40 -23.38 6.69
CA LEU A 136 6.84 -22.05 6.84
C LEU A 136 5.41 -22.07 6.30
N LEU A 137 4.46 -21.57 7.07
CA LEU A 137 3.10 -21.33 6.62
C LEU A 137 2.93 -19.86 6.26
N GLN A 138 2.52 -19.57 5.04
CA GLN A 138 2.18 -18.23 4.59
C GLN A 138 0.65 -18.07 4.54
N VAL A 139 0.15 -17.03 5.20
CA VAL A 139 -1.28 -16.74 5.32
C VAL A 139 -1.56 -15.38 4.68
N GLU A 140 -2.41 -15.38 3.64
CA GLU A 140 -2.91 -14.15 3.02
C GLU A 140 -3.69 -13.32 4.05
N CYS A 141 -3.45 -12.01 4.05
CA CYS A 141 -4.02 -11.07 5.01
C CYS A 141 -4.74 -9.92 4.31
N ASP A 142 -5.72 -9.34 4.99
CA ASP A 142 -6.26 -8.03 4.60
C ASP A 142 -5.35 -6.92 5.14
N VAL A 143 -5.36 -5.74 4.52
CA VAL A 143 -4.56 -4.58 4.98
C VAL A 143 -5.48 -3.41 5.27
N GLU A 144 -5.31 -2.81 6.44
CA GLU A 144 -5.99 -1.60 6.85
C GLU A 144 -4.99 -0.54 7.32
N ILE A 145 -5.15 0.70 6.85
CA ILE A 145 -4.37 1.83 7.37
C ILE A 145 -5.05 2.35 8.63
N LEU A 146 -4.30 2.44 9.73
CA LEU A 146 -4.76 3.03 10.97
C LEU A 146 -4.85 4.55 10.83
N PHE A 147 -5.93 5.06 10.24
CA PHE A 147 -6.20 6.48 10.31
C PHE A 147 -6.52 6.83 11.78
N LEU A 148 -5.50 7.32 12.48
CA LEU A 148 -5.61 7.87 13.82
C LEU A 148 -6.25 9.25 13.70
N GLU A 149 -7.56 9.32 13.43
CA GLU A 149 -8.47 10.41 13.81
C GLU A 149 -9.85 10.22 13.15
N GLU A 150 -10.90 10.24 13.97
CA GLU A 150 -12.19 10.79 13.51
C GLU A 150 -11.93 12.27 13.20
N VAL A 151 -12.10 12.67 11.94
CA VAL A 151 -12.03 14.09 11.58
C VAL A 151 -13.16 14.78 12.34
N GLU A 152 -12.84 15.60 13.35
CA GLU A 152 -13.82 16.47 13.99
C GLU A 152 -14.55 17.29 12.91
N GLU A 153 -15.86 17.46 13.05
CA GLU A 153 -16.70 18.14 12.05
C GLU A 153 -16.12 19.51 11.69
N ILE A 154 -15.55 19.63 10.48
CA ILE A 154 -14.89 20.85 10.02
C ILE A 154 -15.96 21.82 9.51
N ASP A 155 -16.01 23.04 10.08
CA ASP A 155 -16.85 24.13 9.57
C ASP A 155 -16.42 24.58 8.16
N LEU A 156 -17.09 24.03 7.14
CA LEU A 156 -16.86 24.36 5.73
C LEU A 156 -17.51 25.69 5.30
N SER A 157 -18.24 26.40 6.17
CA SER A 157 -18.96 27.65 5.81
C SER A 157 -18.03 28.77 5.33
N LYS A 158 -16.73 28.68 5.64
CA LYS A 158 -15.68 29.61 5.21
C LYS A 158 -15.12 29.32 3.82
N ILE A 159 -15.39 28.15 3.25
CA ILE A 159 -14.98 27.79 1.89
C ILE A 159 -16.09 28.27 0.94
N LYS A 160 -15.73 29.17 0.01
CA LYS A 160 -16.68 29.71 -0.97
C LYS A 160 -16.23 29.32 -2.36
N GLU A 161 -17.17 28.82 -3.16
CA GLU A 161 -16.94 28.63 -4.58
C GLU A 161 -16.60 29.97 -5.24
N LYS A 162 -15.47 30.03 -5.94
CA LYS A 162 -15.13 31.18 -6.75
C LYS A 162 -15.99 31.15 -8.00
N TYR A 163 -17.03 31.97 -8.03
CA TYR A 163 -17.78 32.21 -9.25
C TYR A 163 -16.86 32.81 -10.31
N THR A 164 -16.48 31.99 -11.29
CA THR A 164 -15.75 32.46 -12.46
C THR A 164 -16.78 32.78 -13.53
N LYS A 165 -16.95 34.07 -13.85
CA LYS A 165 -17.80 34.48 -14.97
C LYS A 165 -17.34 33.69 -16.21
N PRO A 166 -18.25 33.04 -16.97
CA PRO A 166 -17.87 32.42 -18.22
C PRO A 166 -17.26 33.52 -19.10
N VAL A 167 -15.95 33.39 -19.35
CA VAL A 167 -15.26 34.26 -20.29
C VAL A 167 -15.86 33.94 -21.65
N LYS A 168 -16.73 34.82 -22.14
CA LYS A 168 -17.12 34.82 -23.56
C LYS A 168 -15.86 35.12 -24.35
N TYR A 169 -15.12 34.09 -24.74
CA TYR A 169 -14.16 34.20 -25.81
C TYR A 169 -14.96 34.66 -27.04
N LYS A 170 -14.84 35.94 -27.42
CA LYS A 170 -15.16 36.35 -28.78
C LYS A 170 -14.17 35.63 -29.66
N SER A 171 -14.58 34.52 -30.27
CA SER A 171 -13.83 33.92 -31.35
C SER A 171 -13.66 35.00 -32.42
N LYS A 172 -12.44 35.53 -32.56
CA LYS A 172 -12.04 36.08 -33.86
C LYS A 172 -12.08 34.87 -34.78
N LYS A 173 -12.93 34.89 -35.80
CA LYS A 173 -12.83 34.00 -36.96
C LYS A 173 -11.39 34.12 -37.50
N SER A 174 -10.48 33.25 -37.04
CA SER A 174 -9.25 33.01 -37.76
C SER A 174 -9.60 32.03 -38.86
N ARG A 175 -9.58 32.56 -40.08
CA ARG A 175 -9.65 31.84 -41.34
C ARG A 175 -8.42 30.92 -41.41
N TYR A 176 -8.51 29.72 -40.85
CA TYR A 176 -7.60 28.63 -41.15
C TYR A 176 -8.42 27.38 -41.44
N LEU A 177 -7.96 26.72 -42.49
CA LEU A 177 -8.66 25.77 -43.34
C LEU A 177 -9.15 24.54 -42.58
N GLU A 178 -10.31 24.08 -43.03
CA GLU A 178 -10.89 22.75 -42.83
C GLU A 178 -9.87 21.69 -43.22
N ASP A 179 -9.56 20.78 -42.30
CA ASP A 179 -9.88 19.36 -42.47
C ASP A 179 -9.41 18.58 -41.23
N ASP A 180 -10.21 17.58 -40.88
CA ASP A 180 -9.97 16.49 -39.93
C ASP A 180 -10.01 16.84 -38.43
N PHE A 181 -11.17 16.62 -37.81
CA PHE A 181 -11.42 15.37 -37.09
C PHE A 181 -12.87 15.32 -36.57
N GLU A 182 -13.67 14.50 -37.24
CA GLU A 182 -14.96 13.98 -36.79
C GLU A 182 -14.82 13.33 -35.40
N CYS A 183 -15.70 13.70 -34.46
CA CYS A 183 -16.82 12.87 -33.97
C CYS A 183 -16.33 11.61 -33.20
N TYR A 184 -16.51 11.47 -31.89
CA TYR A 184 -17.77 11.48 -31.17
C TYR A 184 -17.51 11.76 -29.67
N SER A 185 -18.03 12.89 -29.19
CA SER A 185 -18.62 12.96 -27.86
C SER A 185 -20.04 12.43 -27.99
N ASP A 186 -20.47 11.46 -27.18
CA ASP A 186 -21.86 11.37 -26.74
C ASP A 186 -22.02 10.32 -25.64
N TYR A 187 -22.90 10.63 -24.68
CA TYR A 187 -23.34 9.86 -23.51
C TYR A 187 -22.59 10.02 -22.19
N ILE A 188 -22.57 11.26 -21.69
CA ILE A 188 -22.91 11.48 -20.26
C ILE A 188 -24.35 12.00 -20.22
N ARG A 189 -25.29 11.19 -19.72
CA ARG A 189 -26.63 11.63 -19.35
C ARG A 189 -27.19 10.88 -18.14
N TYR A 190 -27.31 11.66 -17.07
CA TYR A 190 -28.27 11.62 -15.96
C TYR A 190 -28.10 10.63 -14.80
N PHE A 191 -27.78 11.24 -13.65
CA PHE A 191 -28.22 10.86 -12.32
C PHE A 191 -29.75 10.85 -12.22
N TYR A 192 -30.31 9.77 -11.66
CA TYR A 192 -31.20 9.77 -10.50
C TYR A 192 -30.80 8.61 -9.60
#